data_AF-A0A9P8VX44-F1
#
_entry.id   AF-A0A9P8VX44-F1
#
_cell.length_a   1.000
_cell.length_b   1.000
_cell.length_c   1.000
_cell.angle_alpha   90.00
_cell.angle_beta   90.00
_cell.angle_gamma   90.00
#
_symmetry.space_group_name_H-M   'P 1'
#
loop_
_entity.id
_entity.type
_entity.pdbx_description
1 polymer ?
#
loop_
_entity_poly.entity_id
_entity_poly.type
_entity_poly.pdbx_seq_one_letter_code
_entity_poly.pdbx_strand_id
1 'polypeptide(L)'
;ILHVVDDFGRIDIQQETQQFRLENSLVSELAKLFTESQLGPREDALLCVLPPIISQLTLSSAGSALAAARKSANQHRRRDEWMQAETVLRWAWRICSEPRPSHASTDRPTFADEFTQPAAIALGELYRWAMRGDDTKHFGSCGIKWLSDQKFGRSQPLPEAVDVIIDRYNGIAERVDQEGNNVS
;
A
#
# COMPACT_ATOMS: atom_id res chain seq x y z
N ILE A 1 21.18 -17.87 -23.24
CA ILE A 1 20.15 -18.01 -22.19
C ILE A 1 19.93 -16.60 -21.65
N LEU A 2 18.90 -15.90 -22.15
CA LEU A 2 18.48 -14.60 -21.61
C LEU A 2 17.67 -14.90 -20.36
N HIS A 3 18.26 -14.65 -19.18
CA HIS A 3 17.51 -14.62 -17.95
C HIS A 3 16.53 -13.45 -18.04
N VAL A 4 15.25 -13.75 -18.16
CA VAL A 4 14.20 -12.76 -17.93
C VAL A 4 14.28 -12.42 -16.45
N VAL A 5 14.76 -11.21 -16.16
CA VAL A 5 14.73 -10.65 -14.81
C VAL A 5 13.33 -10.05 -14.67
N ASP A 6 12.50 -10.68 -13.85
CA ASP A 6 11.07 -10.34 -13.69
C ASP A 6 10.84 -8.97 -13.01
N ASP A 7 11.88 -8.39 -12.37
CA ASP A 7 11.79 -7.13 -11.63
C ASP A 7 12.99 -6.21 -11.94
N PHE A 8 12.75 -5.08 -12.60
CA PHE A 8 13.77 -4.05 -12.81
C PHE A 8 13.57 -2.81 -11.94
N GLY A 9 14.46 -2.67 -10.94
CA GLY A 9 14.60 -1.48 -10.12
C GLY A 9 13.79 -1.50 -8.83
N ARG A 10 14.35 -0.94 -7.75
CA ARG A 10 13.67 -0.84 -6.47
C ARG A 10 12.61 0.26 -6.55
N ILE A 11 11.37 -0.08 -6.17
CA ILE A 11 10.29 0.90 -6.01
C ILE A 11 10.29 1.38 -4.57
N ASP A 12 10.47 2.68 -4.38
CA ASP A 12 10.31 3.34 -3.10
C ASP A 12 9.11 4.30 -3.15
N ILE A 13 8.54 4.59 -1.98
CA ILE A 13 7.44 5.54 -1.84
C ILE A 13 8.03 6.90 -1.51
N GLN A 14 7.71 7.89 -2.33
CA GLN A 14 8.01 9.29 -2.03
C GLN A 14 6.72 10.03 -1.64
N GLN A 15 6.80 10.80 -0.56
CA GLN A 15 5.74 11.71 -0.13
C GLN A 15 6.08 13.12 -0.62
N GLU A 16 5.28 13.64 -1.55
CA GLU A 16 5.32 15.05 -1.95
C GLU A 16 4.09 15.74 -1.38
N THR A 17 4.30 16.68 -0.45
CA THR A 17 3.28 17.54 0.20
C THR A 17 2.09 16.78 0.81
N GLN A 18 1.22 16.16 0.00
CA GLN A 18 0.04 15.38 0.39
C GLN A 18 -0.23 14.15 -0.52
N GLN A 19 0.66 13.84 -1.45
CA GLN A 19 0.50 12.74 -2.40
C GLN A 19 1.67 11.77 -2.29
N PHE A 20 1.36 10.48 -2.32
CA PHE A 20 2.36 9.43 -2.43
C PHE A 20 2.51 9.04 -3.89
N ARG A 21 3.75 9.01 -4.36
CA ARG A 21 4.12 8.46 -5.66
C ARG A 21 5.05 7.28 -5.48
N LEU A 22 4.91 6.30 -6.37
CA LEU A 22 5.90 5.25 -6.53
C LEU A 22 7.01 5.78 -7.42
N GLU A 23 8.23 5.70 -6.94
CA GLU A 23 9.41 6.05 -7.70
C GLU A 23 10.19 4.78 -8.00
N ASN A 24 10.45 4.53 -9.28
CA ASN A 24 11.40 3.52 -9.69
C ASN A 24 12.81 4.13 -9.65
N SER A 25 13.61 3.70 -8.68
CA SER A 25 14.97 4.22 -8.45
C SER A 25 15.88 4.07 -9.68
N LEU A 26 15.72 3.01 -10.48
CA LEU A 26 16.51 2.79 -11.68
C LEU A 26 16.20 3.84 -12.76
N VAL A 27 14.91 4.17 -12.96
CA VAL A 27 14.50 5.23 -13.88
C VAL A 27 15.07 6.58 -13.45
N SER A 28 15.00 6.88 -12.15
CA SER A 28 15.56 8.11 -11.59
C SER A 28 17.08 8.18 -11.72
N GLU A 29 17.78 7.07 -11.49
CA GLU A 29 19.23 6.99 -11.63
C GLU A 29 19.68 7.13 -13.10
N LEU A 30 19.00 6.44 -14.02
CA LEU A 30 19.28 6.57 -15.45
C LEU A 30 19.01 7.99 -15.96
N ALA A 31 17.89 8.60 -15.55
CA ALA A 31 17.57 9.97 -15.93
C ALA A 31 18.61 10.96 -15.36
N LYS A 32 19.05 10.76 -14.12
CA LYS A 32 20.11 11.55 -13.49
C LYS A 32 21.44 11.42 -14.23
N LEU A 33 21.89 10.20 -14.51
CA LEU A 33 23.15 9.94 -15.23
C LEU A 33 23.13 10.54 -16.64
N PHE A 34 21.99 10.49 -17.33
CA PHE A 34 21.82 11.10 -18.65
C PHE A 34 22.05 12.62 -18.59
N THR A 35 21.45 13.30 -17.60
CA THR A 35 21.61 14.74 -17.40
C THR A 35 23.02 15.10 -16.94
N GLU A 36 23.61 14.34 -16.00
CA GLU A 36 24.99 14.54 -15.53
C GLU A 36 26.03 14.33 -16.64
N SER A 37 25.74 13.43 -17.60
CA SER A 37 26.57 13.19 -18.78
C SER A 37 26.34 14.22 -19.90
N GLN A 38 25.52 15.24 -19.68
CA GLN A 38 25.18 16.29 -20.64
C GLN A 38 24.58 15.76 -21.95
N LEU A 39 23.93 14.59 -21.92
CA LEU A 39 23.26 14.02 -23.08
C LEU A 39 21.95 14.73 -23.41
N GLY A 40 21.41 15.48 -22.44
CA GLY A 40 20.22 16.30 -22.59
C GLY A 40 19.52 16.57 -21.27
N PRO A 41 18.42 17.34 -21.29
CA PRO A 41 17.56 17.55 -20.14
C PRO A 41 16.90 16.24 -19.67
N ARG A 42 16.33 16.28 -18.47
CA ARG A 42 15.67 15.12 -17.87
C ARG A 42 14.51 14.61 -18.71
N GLU A 43 13.77 15.48 -19.42
CA GLU A 43 12.67 15.04 -20.27
C GLU A 43 13.15 14.15 -21.43
N ASP A 44 14.25 14.55 -22.09
CA ASP A 44 14.87 13.77 -23.17
C ASP A 44 15.40 12.44 -22.65
N ALA A 45 15.98 12.44 -21.44
CA ALA A 45 16.39 11.22 -20.77
C ALA A 45 15.22 10.23 -20.61
N LEU A 46 14.07 10.71 -20.14
CA LEU A 46 12.87 9.88 -19.97
C LEU A 46 12.34 9.37 -21.32
N LEU A 47 12.34 10.20 -22.35
CA LEU A 47 11.92 9.81 -23.71
C LEU A 47 12.84 8.76 -24.33
N CYS A 48 14.14 8.79 -24.03
CA CYS A 48 15.10 7.80 -24.53
C CYS A 48 15.10 6.51 -23.70
N VAL A 49 15.01 6.63 -22.37
CA VAL A 49 15.18 5.51 -21.44
C VAL A 49 13.91 4.72 -21.25
N LEU A 50 12.73 5.36 -21.16
CA LEU A 50 11.49 4.67 -20.84
C LEU A 50 11.04 3.66 -21.91
N PRO A 51 10.98 3.98 -23.22
CA PRO A 51 10.44 3.05 -24.21
C PRO A 51 11.05 1.64 -24.20
N PRO A 52 12.39 1.46 -24.09
CA PRO A 52 12.98 0.12 -24.09
C PRO A 52 12.75 -0.66 -22.78
N ILE A 53 12.53 0.02 -21.65
CA ILE A 53 12.37 -0.64 -20.34
C ILE A 53 10.93 -0.65 -19.85
N ILE A 54 9.99 0.04 -20.49
CA ILE A 54 8.62 0.24 -19.98
C ILE A 54 7.84 -1.07 -19.73
N SER A 55 8.14 -2.11 -20.51
CA SER A 55 7.55 -3.44 -20.34
C SER A 55 8.18 -4.25 -19.21
N GLN A 56 9.38 -3.87 -18.76
CA GLN A 56 10.15 -4.49 -17.68
C GLN A 56 10.10 -3.68 -16.38
N LEU A 57 9.82 -2.38 -16.49
CA LEU A 57 9.37 -1.57 -15.38
C LEU A 57 8.05 -2.17 -14.95
N THR A 58 8.02 -2.74 -13.75
CA THR A 58 6.78 -3.04 -13.05
C THR A 58 6.03 -1.72 -12.86
N LEU A 59 5.26 -1.32 -13.88
CA LEU A 59 4.43 -0.12 -13.89
C LEU A 59 3.47 -0.25 -12.71
N SER A 60 3.79 0.47 -11.63
CA SER A 60 2.93 0.83 -10.49
C SER A 60 1.79 -0.16 -10.21
N SER A 61 2.09 -1.46 -10.13
CA SER A 61 1.05 -2.45 -9.91
C SER A 61 0.53 -2.30 -8.48
N ALA A 62 -0.74 -2.60 -8.23
CA ALA A 62 -1.30 -2.58 -6.88
C ALA A 62 -0.47 -3.46 -5.92
N GLY A 63 0.06 -4.58 -6.42
CA GLY A 63 1.02 -5.42 -5.69
C GLY A 63 2.33 -4.72 -5.35
N SER A 64 2.95 -4.00 -6.29
CA SER A 64 4.18 -3.24 -6.04
C SER A 64 3.96 -2.10 -5.04
N ALA A 65 2.83 -1.38 -5.17
CA ALA A 65 2.41 -0.35 -4.24
C ALA A 65 2.26 -0.91 -2.82
N LEU A 66 1.58 -2.04 -2.69
CA LEU A 66 1.33 -2.71 -1.42
C LEU A 66 2.62 -3.24 -0.80
N ALA A 67 3.52 -3.84 -1.58
CA ALA A 67 4.80 -4.33 -1.10
C ALA A 67 5.67 -3.18 -0.54
N ALA A 68 5.78 -2.08 -1.30
CA ALA A 68 6.51 -0.89 -0.86
C ALA A 68 5.87 -0.27 0.39
N ALA A 69 4.54 -0.20 0.44
CA ALA A 69 3.81 0.37 1.57
C ALA A 69 3.99 -0.46 2.84
N ARG A 70 3.92 -1.79 2.74
CA ARG A 70 4.19 -2.69 3.87
C ARG A 70 5.61 -2.53 4.39
N LYS A 71 6.60 -2.36 3.50
CA LYS A 71 7.99 -2.12 3.89
C LYS A 71 8.15 -0.79 4.63
N SER A 72 7.64 0.30 4.05
CA SER A 72 7.70 1.65 4.64
C SER A 72 6.94 1.71 5.98
N ALA A 73 5.71 1.19 6.04
CA ALA A 73 4.92 1.18 7.26
C ALA A 73 5.57 0.38 8.38
N ASN A 74 6.24 -0.73 8.08
CA ASN A 74 7.01 -1.47 9.08
C ASN A 74 8.22 -0.68 9.60
N GLN A 75 8.85 0.16 8.76
CA GLN A 75 9.94 1.03 9.19
C GLN A 75 9.42 2.14 10.11
N HIS A 76 8.33 2.81 9.74
CA HIS A 76 7.67 3.82 10.57
C HIS A 76 7.20 3.24 11.90
N ARG A 77 6.52 2.09 11.89
CA ARG A 77 6.07 1.41 13.12
C ARG A 77 7.23 1.08 14.06
N ARG A 78 8.38 0.64 13.55
CA ARG A 78 9.58 0.35 14.36
C ARG A 78 10.19 1.59 15.01
N ARG A 79 9.81 2.79 14.56
CA ARG A 79 10.21 4.09 15.10
C ARG A 79 9.09 4.75 15.92
N ASP A 80 8.03 4.01 16.23
CA ASP A 80 6.81 4.51 16.87
C ASP A 80 6.10 5.66 16.10
N GLU A 81 6.34 5.75 14.79
CA GLU A 81 5.73 6.71 13.86
C GLU A 81 4.39 6.16 13.33
N TRP A 82 3.43 5.94 14.24
CA TRP A 82 2.16 5.25 13.95
C TRP A 82 1.32 5.93 12.88
N MET A 83 1.22 7.26 12.94
CA MET A 83 0.47 8.06 11.96
C MET A 83 1.05 7.92 10.54
N GLN A 84 2.38 7.92 10.42
CA GLN A 84 3.07 7.77 9.14
C GLN A 84 2.88 6.36 8.58
N ALA A 85 2.97 5.34 9.43
CA ALA A 85 2.71 3.95 9.04
C ALA A 85 1.26 3.77 8.52
N GLU A 86 0.28 4.33 9.22
CA GLU A 86 -1.12 4.30 8.80
C GLU A 86 -1.33 5.06 7.49
N THR A 87 -0.76 6.25 7.36
CA THR A 87 -0.93 7.09 6.17
C THR A 87 -0.49 6.34 4.91
N VAL A 88 0.66 5.67 4.95
CA VAL A 88 1.18 4.90 3.81
C VAL A 88 0.33 3.66 3.52
N LEU A 89 -0.15 2.95 4.55
CA LEU A 89 -1.01 1.77 4.35
C LEU A 89 -2.42 2.14 3.86
N ARG A 90 -2.99 3.27 4.30
CA ARG A 90 -4.28 3.78 3.81
C ARG A 90 -4.19 4.22 2.35
N TRP A 91 -3.04 4.78 1.95
CA TRP A 91 -2.76 5.03 0.53
C TRP A 91 -2.73 3.74 -0.29
N ALA A 92 -2.03 2.70 0.18
CA ALA A 92 -2.00 1.40 -0.50
C ALA A 92 -3.37 0.73 -0.56
N TRP A 93 -4.16 0.83 0.51
CA TRP A 93 -5.55 0.36 0.54
C TRP A 93 -6.35 1.01 -0.58
N ARG A 94 -6.29 2.34 -0.73
CA ARG A 94 -7.00 3.05 -1.80
C ARG A 94 -6.63 2.49 -3.18
N ILE A 95 -5.34 2.30 -3.46
CA ILE A 95 -4.87 1.74 -4.73
C ILE A 95 -5.37 0.31 -4.97
N CYS A 96 -5.31 -0.55 -3.94
CA CYS A 96 -5.66 -1.96 -4.08
C CYS A 96 -7.16 -2.18 -4.27
N SER A 97 -7.96 -1.26 -3.74
CA SER A 97 -9.40 -1.42 -3.60
C SER A 97 -10.21 -0.50 -4.51
N GLU A 98 -9.55 0.34 -5.32
CA GLU A 98 -10.21 1.13 -6.35
C GLU A 98 -10.68 0.24 -7.52
N PRO A 99 -11.92 0.41 -8.01
CA PRO A 99 -12.40 -0.30 -9.19
C PRO A 99 -11.54 0.07 -10.41
N ARG A 100 -10.90 -0.91 -11.05
CA ARG A 100 -10.17 -0.67 -12.29
C ARG A 100 -11.15 -0.52 -13.45
N PRO A 101 -11.01 0.49 -14.33
CA PRO A 101 -11.81 0.57 -15.54
C PRO A 101 -11.50 -0.64 -16.42
N SER A 102 -12.51 -1.46 -16.66
CA SER A 102 -12.41 -2.70 -17.43
C SER A 102 -12.24 -2.38 -18.93
N HIS A 103 -11.01 -2.19 -19.39
CA HIS A 103 -10.67 -2.17 -20.81
C HIS A 103 -10.16 -3.52 -21.28
N ALA A 104 -10.83 -4.61 -20.92
CA ALA A 104 -10.65 -5.91 -21.55
C ALA A 104 -11.82 -6.83 -21.16
N SER A 105 -12.64 -7.16 -22.14
CA SER A 105 -13.60 -8.24 -22.11
C SER A 105 -12.85 -9.58 -22.04
N THR A 106 -12.93 -10.27 -20.90
CA THR A 106 -13.04 -11.74 -20.79
C THR A 106 -13.24 -12.12 -19.32
N ASP A 107 -14.14 -13.08 -19.09
CA ASP A 107 -14.55 -13.63 -17.81
C ASP A 107 -13.36 -13.98 -16.89
N ARG A 108 -13.08 -13.14 -15.89
CA ARG A 108 -12.31 -13.55 -14.70
C ARG A 108 -12.67 -12.68 -13.49
N PRO A 109 -13.42 -13.21 -12.51
CA PRO A 109 -13.79 -12.46 -11.32
C PRO A 109 -12.71 -12.60 -10.24
N THR A 110 -11.50 -12.03 -10.36
CA THR A 110 -10.47 -12.35 -9.31
C THR A 110 -9.23 -11.46 -9.14
N PHE A 111 -9.09 -10.27 -9.73
CA PHE A 111 -7.88 -9.46 -9.49
C PHE A 111 -8.02 -8.36 -8.42
N ALA A 112 -9.24 -7.91 -8.10
CA ALA A 112 -9.45 -6.94 -7.02
C ALA A 112 -9.19 -7.56 -5.63
N ASP A 113 -9.38 -8.88 -5.51
CA ASP A 113 -9.29 -9.61 -4.24
C ASP A 113 -7.82 -9.88 -3.83
N GLU A 114 -6.94 -10.08 -4.81
CA GLU A 114 -5.53 -10.46 -4.60
C GLU A 114 -4.74 -9.44 -3.75
N PHE A 115 -5.04 -8.14 -3.91
CA PHE A 115 -4.32 -7.06 -3.21
C PHE A 115 -5.15 -6.36 -2.13
N THR A 116 -6.48 -6.44 -2.20
CA THR A 116 -7.34 -5.84 -1.18
C THR A 116 -7.25 -6.60 0.15
N GLN A 117 -7.24 -7.94 0.12
CA GLN A 117 -7.09 -8.73 1.36
C GLN A 117 -5.77 -8.46 2.09
N PRO A 118 -4.58 -8.50 1.42
CA PRO A 118 -3.33 -8.26 2.14
C PRO A 118 -3.19 -6.79 2.58
N ALA A 119 -3.86 -5.84 1.94
CA ALA A 119 -3.95 -4.45 2.40
C ALA A 119 -4.80 -4.33 3.68
N ALA A 120 -5.96 -4.99 3.75
CA ALA A 120 -6.78 -5.05 4.96
C ALA A 120 -6.01 -5.69 6.13
N ILE A 121 -5.32 -6.81 5.87
CA ILE A 121 -4.49 -7.48 6.88
C ILE A 121 -3.38 -6.55 7.39
N ALA A 122 -2.69 -5.85 6.49
CA ALA A 122 -1.60 -4.94 6.89
C ALA A 122 -2.09 -3.80 7.81
N LEU A 123 -3.25 -3.21 7.48
CA LEU A 123 -3.89 -2.19 8.33
C LEU A 123 -4.35 -2.78 9.67
N GLY A 124 -5.04 -3.92 9.64
CA GLY A 124 -5.49 -4.60 10.84
C GLY A 124 -4.35 -4.97 11.79
N GLU A 125 -3.22 -5.48 11.27
CA GLU A 125 -2.03 -5.75 12.07
C GLU A 125 -1.41 -4.48 12.66
N LEU A 126 -1.34 -3.38 11.90
CA LEU A 126 -0.85 -2.10 12.42
C LEU A 126 -1.67 -1.65 13.63
N TYR A 127 -2.99 -1.63 13.49
CA TYR A 127 -3.89 -1.20 14.56
C TYR A 127 -3.88 -2.17 15.74
N ARG A 128 -3.84 -3.48 15.48
CA ARG A 128 -3.70 -4.51 16.52
C ARG A 128 -2.42 -4.34 17.34
N TRP A 129 -1.31 -3.98 16.70
CA TRP A 129 -0.08 -3.70 17.42
C TRP A 129 -0.18 -2.42 18.24
N ALA A 130 -0.78 -1.36 17.71
CA ALA A 130 -1.00 -0.12 18.45
C ALA A 130 -1.90 -0.33 19.68
N MET A 131 -2.92 -1.19 19.60
CA MET A 131 -3.79 -1.52 20.73
C MET A 131 -3.09 -2.15 21.94
N ARG A 132 -1.85 -2.63 21.78
CA ARG A 132 -1.05 -3.20 22.88
C ARG A 132 -0.31 -2.16 23.70
N GLY A 133 -0.17 -0.93 23.20
CA GLY A 133 0.44 0.17 23.94
C GLY A 133 -0.62 1.03 24.59
N ASP A 134 -0.38 1.50 25.82
CA ASP A 134 -1.35 2.33 26.54
C ASP A 134 -1.62 3.65 25.81
N ASP A 135 -0.55 4.33 25.38
CA ASP A 135 -0.64 5.63 24.69
C ASP A 135 -1.17 5.51 23.25
N THR A 136 -1.08 4.31 22.65
CA THR A 136 -1.45 4.05 21.26
C THR A 136 -2.73 3.24 21.12
N LYS A 137 -3.37 2.87 22.26
CA LYS A 137 -4.61 2.11 22.29
C LYS A 137 -5.73 2.82 21.55
N HIS A 138 -5.93 4.11 21.84
CA HIS A 138 -6.95 4.92 21.18
C HIS A 138 -6.74 4.98 19.66
N PHE A 139 -5.50 5.19 19.22
CA PHE A 139 -5.14 5.16 17.80
C PHE A 139 -5.50 3.81 17.15
N GLY A 140 -5.18 2.70 17.81
CA GLY A 140 -5.51 1.36 17.34
C GLY A 140 -7.01 1.13 17.20
N SER A 141 -7.80 1.45 18.23
CA SER A 141 -9.26 1.27 18.20
C SER A 141 -9.92 2.18 17.15
N CYS A 142 -9.49 3.44 17.02
CA CYS A 142 -9.95 4.34 15.97
C CYS A 142 -9.61 3.82 14.56
N GLY A 143 -8.43 3.24 14.39
CA GLY A 143 -8.00 2.64 13.13
C GLY A 143 -8.86 1.44 12.72
N ILE A 144 -9.16 0.54 13.66
CA ILE A 144 -10.06 -0.61 13.40
C ILE A 144 -11.46 -0.13 13.04
N LYS A 145 -11.99 0.88 13.74
CA LYS A 145 -13.28 1.47 13.39
C LYS A 145 -13.28 2.05 11.98
N TRP A 146 -12.25 2.83 11.64
CA TRP A 146 -12.11 3.38 10.28
C TRP A 146 -12.05 2.28 9.21
N LEU A 147 -11.36 1.16 9.49
CA LEU A 147 -11.28 0.03 8.56
C LEU A 147 -12.65 -0.63 8.36
N SER A 148 -13.43 -0.73 9.42
CA SER A 148 -14.81 -1.22 9.40
C SER A 148 -15.78 -0.31 8.65
N ASP A 149 -15.60 1.01 8.76
CA ASP A 149 -16.39 1.98 8.01
C ASP A 149 -16.18 1.83 6.49
N GLN A 150 -15.07 1.21 6.04
CA GLN A 150 -14.82 0.94 4.62
C GLN A 150 -15.81 -0.07 4.00
N LYS A 151 -16.51 -0.87 4.82
CA LYS A 151 -17.55 -1.80 4.35
C LYS A 151 -18.76 -1.06 3.79
N PHE A 152 -19.09 0.09 4.37
CA PHE A 152 -20.33 0.83 4.06
C PHE A 152 -20.09 2.08 3.22
N GLY A 153 -18.86 2.62 3.23
CA GLY A 153 -18.53 3.88 2.56
C GLY A 153 -18.31 3.79 1.04
N ARG A 154 -18.68 2.68 0.38
CA ARG A 154 -18.33 2.42 -1.03
C ARG A 154 -19.54 2.16 -1.90
N SER A 155 -19.48 2.62 -3.14
CA SER A 155 -20.50 2.39 -4.17
C SER A 155 -20.59 0.93 -4.63
N GLN A 156 -19.50 0.16 -4.44
CA GLN A 156 -19.46 -1.28 -4.68
C GLN A 156 -19.07 -1.99 -3.38
N PRO A 157 -19.75 -3.09 -3.01
CA PRO A 157 -19.41 -3.87 -1.83
C PRO A 157 -17.99 -4.44 -1.94
N LEU A 158 -17.32 -4.55 -0.79
CA LEU A 158 -16.02 -5.22 -0.72
C LEU A 158 -16.19 -6.72 -1.00
N PRO A 159 -15.12 -7.40 -1.46
CA PRO A 159 -15.12 -8.86 -1.53
C PRO A 159 -15.41 -9.47 -0.14
N GLU A 160 -16.21 -10.53 -0.09
CA GLU A 160 -16.59 -11.21 1.15
C GLU A 160 -15.38 -11.63 2.00
N ALA A 161 -14.29 -12.06 1.34
CA ALA A 161 -13.05 -12.42 2.03
C ALA A 161 -12.41 -11.24 2.79
N VAL A 162 -12.54 -10.03 2.25
CA VAL A 162 -12.08 -8.80 2.91
C VAL A 162 -12.97 -8.48 4.10
N ASP A 163 -14.28 -8.68 3.99
CA ASP A 163 -15.21 -8.47 5.10
C ASP A 163 -14.92 -9.38 6.29
N VAL A 164 -14.63 -10.66 6.03
CA VAL A 164 -14.22 -11.64 7.06
C VAL A 164 -12.93 -11.20 7.76
N ILE A 165 -11.97 -10.65 7.02
CA ILE A 165 -10.72 -10.13 7.60
C ILE A 165 -11.02 -8.95 8.52
N ILE A 166 -11.87 -8.01 8.09
CA ILE A 166 -12.24 -6.84 8.89
C ILE A 166 -12.98 -7.27 10.18
N ASP A 167 -13.93 -8.21 10.07
CA ASP A 167 -14.67 -8.70 11.24
C ASP A 167 -13.77 -9.39 12.26
N ARG A 168 -12.76 -10.13 11.79
CA ARG A 168 -11.75 -10.72 12.67
C ARG A 168 -11.01 -9.65 13.48
N TYR A 169 -10.67 -8.51 12.88
CA TYR A 169 -9.99 -7.42 13.59
C TYR A 169 -10.92 -6.67 14.55
N ASN A 170 -12.19 -6.48 14.20
CA ASN A 170 -13.21 -5.97 15.12
C ASN A 170 -13.32 -6.83 16.38
N GLY A 171 -13.44 -8.16 16.22
CA GLY A 171 -13.49 -9.08 17.36
C GLY A 171 -12.18 -9.11 18.18
N ILE A 172 -11.05 -8.66 17.64
CA ILE A 172 -9.83 -8.45 18.44
C ILE A 172 -9.94 -7.17 19.26
N ALA A 173 -10.40 -6.06 18.67
CA ALA A 173 -10.59 -4.79 19.39
C ALA A 173 -11.57 -4.94 20.57
N GLU A 174 -12.72 -5.59 20.34
CA GLU A 174 -13.74 -5.81 21.37
C GLU A 174 -13.20 -6.56 22.59
N ARG A 175 -12.36 -7.58 22.37
CA ARG A 175 -11.73 -8.34 23.47
C ARG A 175 -10.74 -7.50 24.27
N VAL A 176 -9.94 -6.69 23.58
CA VAL A 176 -8.95 -5.79 24.22
C VAL A 176 -9.64 -4.68 25.05
N ASP A 177 -10.82 -4.24 24.65
CA ASP A 177 -11.61 -3.27 25.41
C ASP A 177 -12.29 -3.91 26.63
N GLN A 178 -12.79 -5.15 26.51
CA GLN A 178 -13.36 -5.90 27.63
C GLN A 178 -12.32 -6.25 28.70
N GLU A 179 -11.09 -6.61 28.31
CA GLU A 179 -9.99 -6.89 29.23
C GLU A 179 -9.57 -5.63 30.02
N GLY A 180 -9.61 -4.45 29.39
CA GLY A 180 -9.31 -3.18 30.08
C GLY A 180 -10.36 -2.79 31.13
N ASN A 181 -11.64 -3.10 30.89
CA ASN A 181 -12.73 -2.75 31.80
C ASN A 181 -12.85 -3.69 33.02
N ASN A 182 -12.26 -4.88 32.99
CA ASN A 182 -12.29 -5.83 34.11
C ASN A 182 -11.19 -5.61 35.16
N VAL A 183 -10.29 -4.64 34.94
CA VAL A 183 -9.14 -4.35 35.83
C VAL A 183 -9.28 -2.97 36.51
N SER A 184 -10.43 -2.29 36.36
CA SER A 184 -10.74 -1.01 37.02
C SER A 184 -11.67 -1.18 38.21
#